data_AF-Q47L67-F1
#
_entry.id   AF-Q47L67-F1
#
_cell.length_a   1.000
_cell.length_b   1.000
_cell.length_c   1.000
_cell.angle_alpha   90.00
_cell.angle_beta   90.00
_cell.angle_gamma   90.00
#
_symmetry.space_group_name_H-M   'P 1'
#
loop_
_entity.id
_entity.type
_entity.pdbx_description
1 polymer ?
#
loop_
_entity_poly.entity_id
_entity_poly.type
_entity_poly.pdbx_seq_one_letter_code
_entity_poly.pdbx_strand_id
1 'polypeptide(L)'
;MQPEMSEAWKVTSSFVASRGCSRMHIPAYARATIRAELPLVPTPGQVAGLDCCFCNEPFGRRAPVSLGGTEGFGLFACRPCLTHLVARARQLRDSALVRKAEQARKEATAWAAERGRYLAELERVRRAAEAVAYLVTEKDLRASQTAWLFMELESAYAWVEDGAPEQPASVEDEDEIMQRKKFQLALEMISTRFAVANSLAYRIINDAMPPDPELCEEMECPEGCDGKHDFSDIDCGPDAILESLVEFGIDVEEGEYRTLSHPVEDGEAP
;
A
#
# COMPACT_ATOMS: atom_id res chain seq x y z
N MET A 1 -13.50 9.32 34.99
CA MET A 1 -14.84 8.72 35.14
C MET A 1 -15.45 8.59 33.74
N GLN A 2 -15.29 7.43 33.13
CA GLN A 2 -16.16 6.89 32.09
C GLN A 2 -17.02 5.79 32.77
N PRO A 3 -18.14 5.28 32.20
CA PRO A 3 -18.54 5.35 30.79
C PRO A 3 -20.06 5.55 30.52
N GLU A 4 -20.40 5.98 29.31
CA GLU A 4 -21.64 5.60 28.63
C GLU A 4 -21.30 5.16 27.21
N MET A 5 -21.42 3.86 26.94
CA MET A 5 -21.55 3.32 25.60
C MET A 5 -22.70 2.31 25.64
N SER A 6 -23.85 2.78 25.17
CA SER A 6 -25.05 1.99 24.94
C SER A 6 -25.01 1.34 23.56
N GLU A 7 -25.50 0.10 23.51
CA GLU A 7 -26.18 -0.53 22.37
C GLU A 7 -25.35 -0.89 21.12
N ALA A 8 -24.79 -2.09 21.15
CA ALA A 8 -24.99 -3.08 20.11
C ALA A 8 -24.77 -4.47 20.73
N TRP A 9 -25.39 -5.51 20.18
CA TRP A 9 -25.37 -6.92 20.63
C TRP A 9 -26.50 -7.33 21.60
N LYS A 10 -27.74 -7.16 21.14
CA LYS A 10 -28.83 -8.11 21.50
C LYS A 10 -28.58 -9.42 20.75
N VAL A 11 -27.78 -10.30 21.34
CA VAL A 11 -27.70 -11.71 20.93
C VAL A 11 -28.97 -12.40 21.43
N THR A 12 -29.82 -12.79 20.50
CA THR A 12 -30.98 -13.65 20.71
C THR A 12 -30.53 -15.02 21.21
N SER A 13 -30.50 -15.19 22.54
CA SER A 13 -30.40 -16.48 23.20
C SER A 13 -31.77 -17.15 23.23
N SER A 14 -32.13 -17.86 22.16
CA SER A 14 -33.22 -18.84 22.18
C SER A 14 -32.68 -20.14 22.76
N PHE A 15 -32.65 -20.20 24.10
CA PHE A 15 -32.35 -21.40 24.88
C PHE A 15 -33.57 -22.34 24.83
N VAL A 16 -33.67 -23.16 23.77
CA VAL A 16 -34.64 -24.27 23.75
C VAL A 16 -34.01 -25.45 24.48
N ALA A 17 -34.48 -25.66 25.70
CA ALA A 17 -34.26 -26.87 26.47
C ALA A 17 -35.02 -28.04 25.82
N SER A 18 -34.28 -28.87 25.06
CA SER A 18 -34.76 -30.14 24.52
C SER A 18 -34.13 -31.31 25.27
N ARG A 19 -35.01 -32.07 25.93
CA ARG A 19 -34.74 -33.26 26.75
C ARG A 19 -34.02 -34.37 25.95
N GLY A 20 -33.04 -35.04 26.58
CA GLY A 20 -32.39 -36.26 26.06
C GLY A 20 -30.88 -36.17 25.76
N CYS A 21 -30.10 -35.41 26.52
CA CYS A 21 -28.67 -35.19 26.21
C CYS A 21 -27.77 -36.28 26.82
N SER A 22 -27.45 -37.34 26.06
CA SER A 22 -26.33 -38.26 26.37
C SER A 22 -25.35 -38.44 25.22
N ARG A 23 -25.48 -37.65 24.14
CA ARG A 23 -24.51 -37.60 23.03
C ARG A 23 -23.45 -36.55 23.35
N MET A 24 -22.24 -36.99 23.65
CA MET A 24 -21.07 -36.12 23.77
C MET A 24 -20.82 -35.43 22.42
N HIS A 25 -20.94 -34.10 22.35
CA HIS A 25 -20.64 -33.34 21.14
C HIS A 25 -19.12 -33.14 21.01
N ILE A 26 -18.53 -33.61 19.91
CA ILE A 26 -17.10 -33.41 19.62
C ILE A 26 -16.91 -32.04 18.98
N PRO A 27 -16.19 -31.09 19.63
CA PRO A 27 -15.98 -29.76 19.08
C PRO A 27 -15.22 -29.79 17.74
N ALA A 28 -15.55 -28.89 16.82
CA ALA A 28 -14.94 -28.85 15.49
C ALA A 28 -13.41 -28.78 15.54
N TYR A 29 -12.84 -27.95 16.43
CA TYR A 29 -11.39 -27.79 16.59
C TYR A 29 -10.67 -29.07 17.04
N ALA A 30 -11.37 -30.01 17.68
CA ALA A 30 -10.78 -31.25 18.18
C ALA A 30 -10.76 -32.37 17.13
N ARG A 31 -11.51 -32.24 16.04
CA ARG A 31 -11.68 -33.30 15.03
C ARG A 31 -10.37 -33.70 14.37
N ALA A 32 -9.52 -32.73 14.03
CA ALA A 32 -8.22 -33.01 13.41
C ALA A 32 -7.31 -33.80 14.36
N THR A 33 -7.21 -33.38 15.62
CA THR A 33 -6.42 -34.09 16.65
C THR A 33 -6.97 -35.50 16.90
N ILE A 34 -8.29 -35.66 16.99
CA ILE A 34 -8.92 -36.98 17.19
C ILE A 34 -8.65 -37.90 15.99
N ARG A 35 -8.74 -37.38 14.76
CA ARG A 35 -8.44 -38.16 13.53
C ARG A 35 -6.98 -38.56 13.44
N ALA A 36 -6.06 -37.69 13.83
CA ALA A 36 -4.61 -37.96 13.79
C ALA A 36 -4.19 -39.09 14.75
N GLU A 37 -4.97 -39.34 15.80
CA GLU A 37 -4.72 -40.37 16.80
C GLU A 37 -5.51 -41.66 16.54
N LEU A 38 -6.27 -41.73 15.43
CA LEU A 38 -6.95 -42.96 15.05
C LEU A 38 -5.91 -44.04 14.66
N PRO A 39 -6.18 -45.31 14.98
CA PRO A 39 -5.32 -46.39 14.52
C PRO A 39 -5.34 -46.46 12.99
N LEU A 40 -4.16 -46.57 12.38
CA LEU A 40 -4.02 -46.77 10.94
C LEU A 40 -4.70 -48.07 10.47
N VAL A 41 -4.68 -49.11 11.32
CA VAL A 41 -5.36 -50.39 11.11
C VAL A 41 -6.15 -50.74 12.37
N PRO A 42 -7.49 -50.60 12.37
CA PRO A 42 -8.31 -50.93 13.53
C PRO A 42 -8.45 -52.45 13.71
N THR A 43 -8.56 -52.90 14.95
CA THR A 43 -8.80 -54.31 15.28
C THR A 43 -10.25 -54.72 14.98
N PRO A 44 -10.55 -56.02 14.80
CA PRO A 44 -11.92 -56.49 14.62
C PRO A 44 -12.88 -56.04 15.74
N GLY A 45 -12.40 -56.00 16.99
CA GLY A 45 -13.18 -55.53 18.14
C GLY A 45 -13.47 -54.01 18.10
N GLN A 46 -12.55 -53.21 17.58
CA GLN A 46 -12.74 -51.77 17.38
C GLN A 46 -13.73 -51.47 16.25
N VAL A 47 -13.66 -52.21 15.15
CA VAL A 47 -14.61 -52.07 14.01
C VAL A 47 -16.02 -52.51 14.43
N ALA A 48 -16.13 -53.56 15.26
CA ALA A 48 -17.40 -54.04 15.80
C ALA A 48 -17.98 -53.14 16.91
N GLY A 49 -17.28 -52.06 17.30
CA GLY A 49 -17.71 -51.16 18.37
C GLY A 49 -17.72 -51.81 19.76
N LEU A 50 -16.92 -52.86 19.97
CA LEU A 50 -16.75 -53.55 21.25
C LEU A 50 -15.63 -52.93 22.10
N ASP A 51 -14.58 -52.44 21.43
CA ASP A 51 -13.40 -51.87 22.06
C ASP A 51 -13.20 -50.39 21.66
N CYS A 52 -12.63 -49.61 22.58
CA CYS A 52 -12.25 -48.24 22.32
C CYS A 52 -11.11 -48.16 21.29
N CYS A 53 -11.26 -47.31 20.27
CA CYS A 53 -10.24 -47.15 19.22
C CYS A 53 -8.90 -46.56 19.71
N PHE A 54 -8.87 -45.93 20.89
CA PHE A 54 -7.66 -45.28 21.42
C PHE A 54 -6.93 -46.08 22.50
N CYS A 55 -7.67 -46.70 23.43
CA CYS A 55 -7.06 -47.48 24.52
C CYS A 55 -7.18 -49.01 24.32
N ASN A 56 -7.92 -49.46 23.31
CA ASN A 56 -8.20 -50.88 23.06
C ASN A 56 -8.85 -51.63 24.26
N GLU A 57 -9.44 -50.88 25.20
CA GLU A 57 -10.22 -51.47 26.29
C GLU A 57 -11.67 -51.70 25.86
N PRO A 58 -12.30 -52.79 26.32
CA PRO A 58 -13.70 -53.07 26.05
C PRO A 58 -14.62 -52.02 26.69
N PHE A 59 -15.71 -51.66 26.00
CA PHE A 59 -16.68 -50.69 26.54
C PHE A 59 -17.44 -51.22 27.76
N GLY A 60 -17.70 -52.53 27.82
CA GLY A 60 -18.51 -53.14 28.87
C GLY A 60 -19.89 -52.48 28.96
N ARG A 61 -20.21 -51.87 30.11
CA ARG A 61 -21.47 -51.12 30.31
C ARG A 61 -21.39 -49.64 29.91
N ARG A 62 -20.23 -49.15 29.45
CA ARG A 62 -20.04 -47.74 29.08
C ARG A 62 -20.62 -47.51 27.69
N ALA A 63 -21.38 -46.42 27.51
CA ALA A 63 -21.90 -46.07 26.19
C ALA A 63 -20.75 -45.60 25.26
N PRO A 64 -20.55 -46.24 24.09
CA PRO A 64 -19.55 -45.81 23.12
C PRO A 64 -19.95 -44.48 22.47
N VAL A 65 -18.97 -43.64 22.16
CA VAL A 65 -19.17 -42.38 21.43
C VAL A 65 -18.68 -42.56 20.00
N SER A 66 -19.58 -42.34 19.03
CA SER A 66 -19.23 -42.41 17.60
C SER A 66 -18.30 -41.26 17.21
N LEU A 67 -17.23 -41.58 16.48
CA LEU A 67 -16.27 -40.61 15.93
C LEU A 67 -16.66 -40.11 14.52
N GLY A 68 -17.84 -40.51 14.02
CA GLY A 68 -18.32 -40.26 12.67
C GLY A 68 -18.41 -41.55 11.83
N GLY A 69 -19.43 -41.63 10.98
CA GLY A 69 -19.88 -42.83 10.26
C GLY A 69 -21.41 -43.02 10.41
N THR A 70 -22.04 -43.81 9.53
CA THR A 70 -23.47 -44.14 9.63
C THR A 70 -23.75 -44.97 10.89
N GLU A 71 -24.98 -44.89 11.43
CA GLU A 71 -25.37 -45.62 12.63
C GLU A 71 -25.26 -47.13 12.38
N GLY A 72 -24.28 -47.78 13.03
CA GLY A 72 -24.01 -49.22 12.93
C GLY A 72 -22.64 -49.59 12.35
N PHE A 73 -21.95 -48.67 11.66
CA PHE A 73 -20.60 -48.89 11.12
C PHE A 73 -19.73 -47.65 11.33
N GLY A 74 -18.72 -47.75 12.19
CA GLY A 74 -17.83 -46.63 12.48
C GLY A 74 -16.87 -46.93 13.61
N LEU A 75 -15.90 -46.04 13.80
CA LEU A 75 -14.96 -46.10 14.92
C LEU A 75 -15.59 -45.44 16.14
N PHE A 76 -15.40 -46.07 17.30
CA PHE A 76 -15.97 -45.63 18.57
C PHE A 76 -14.88 -45.37 19.61
N ALA A 77 -15.13 -44.42 20.49
CA ALA A 77 -14.24 -44.10 21.59
C ALA A 77 -14.95 -44.00 22.92
N CYS A 78 -14.21 -44.28 23.99
CA CYS A 78 -14.69 -44.10 25.35
C CYS A 78 -14.60 -42.63 25.77
N ARG A 79 -15.50 -42.20 26.66
CA ARG A 79 -15.54 -40.81 27.16
C ARG A 79 -14.20 -40.35 27.79
N PRO A 80 -13.46 -41.17 28.56
CA PRO A 80 -12.15 -40.78 29.09
C PRO A 80 -11.12 -40.45 28.00
N CYS A 81 -10.95 -41.32 27.00
CA CYS A 81 -10.02 -41.06 25.89
C CYS A 81 -10.41 -39.81 25.10
N LEU A 82 -11.70 -39.62 24.81
CA LEU A 82 -12.17 -38.42 24.12
C LEU A 82 -11.96 -37.15 24.93
N THR A 83 -12.17 -37.20 26.25
CA THR A 83 -11.93 -36.05 27.13
C THR A 83 -10.46 -35.64 27.11
N HIS A 84 -9.56 -36.62 27.19
CA HIS A 84 -8.11 -36.37 27.11
C HIS A 84 -7.71 -35.77 25.74
N LEU A 85 -8.21 -36.34 24.64
CA LEU A 85 -7.91 -35.85 23.29
C LEU A 85 -8.47 -34.44 23.04
N VAL A 86 -9.68 -34.14 23.52
CA VAL A 86 -10.27 -32.80 23.42
C VAL A 86 -9.47 -31.80 24.26
N ALA A 87 -9.01 -32.19 25.46
CA ALA A 87 -8.14 -31.35 26.29
C ALA A 87 -6.79 -31.07 25.60
N ARG A 88 -6.17 -32.09 25.00
CA ARG A 88 -4.94 -31.93 24.21
C ARG A 88 -5.16 -31.03 22.99
N ALA A 89 -6.26 -31.22 22.25
CA ALA A 89 -6.61 -30.37 21.11
C ALA A 89 -6.80 -28.90 21.51
N ARG A 90 -7.43 -28.65 22.67
CA ARG A 90 -7.56 -27.31 23.24
C ARG A 90 -6.18 -26.71 23.53
N GLN A 91 -5.30 -27.45 24.22
CA GLN A 91 -3.95 -26.98 24.53
C GLN A 91 -3.13 -26.67 23.27
N LEU A 92 -3.22 -27.52 22.24
CA LEU A 92 -2.55 -27.30 20.95
C LEU A 92 -3.08 -26.05 20.23
N ARG A 93 -4.40 -25.87 20.20
CA ARG A 93 -5.01 -24.67 19.63
C ARG A 93 -4.58 -23.42 20.38
N ASP A 94 -4.67 -23.43 21.71
CA ASP A 94 -4.37 -22.25 22.52
C ASP A 94 -2.89 -21.89 22.44
N SER A 95 -1.97 -22.86 22.45
CA SER A 95 -0.54 -22.63 22.19
C SER A 95 -0.25 -22.14 20.77
N ALA A 96 -1.01 -22.59 19.76
CA ALA A 96 -0.89 -22.07 18.40
C ALA A 96 -1.36 -20.61 18.33
N LEU A 97 -2.43 -20.25 19.03
CA LEU A 97 -2.91 -18.87 19.12
C LEU A 97 -1.88 -17.96 19.82
N VAL A 98 -1.27 -18.40 20.92
CA VAL A 98 -0.22 -17.65 21.60
C VAL A 98 0.97 -17.40 20.68
N ARG A 99 1.46 -18.44 19.98
CA ARG A 99 2.58 -18.29 19.02
C ARG A 99 2.24 -17.34 17.87
N LYS A 100 1.01 -17.42 17.32
CA LYS A 100 0.54 -16.50 16.29
C LYS A 100 0.49 -15.06 16.80
N ALA A 101 -0.01 -14.85 18.02
CA ALA A 101 -0.05 -13.51 18.62
C ALA A 101 1.35 -12.94 18.89
N GLU A 102 2.30 -13.77 19.34
CA GLU A 102 3.70 -13.35 19.51
C GLU A 102 4.36 -13.00 18.18
N GLN A 103 4.11 -13.79 17.13
CA GLN A 103 4.62 -13.53 15.79
C GLN A 103 4.05 -12.22 15.24
N ALA A 104 2.73 -12.02 15.33
CA ALA A 104 2.06 -10.78 14.93
C ALA A 104 2.64 -9.55 15.65
N ARG A 105 2.92 -9.65 16.96
CA ARG A 105 3.56 -8.56 17.72
C ARG A 105 4.97 -8.26 17.23
N LYS A 106 5.77 -9.28 16.92
CA LYS A 106 7.13 -9.10 16.38
C LYS A 106 7.10 -8.42 15.02
N GLU A 107 6.24 -8.88 14.12
CA GLU A 107 6.03 -8.30 12.79
C GLU A 107 5.59 -6.84 12.89
N ALA A 108 4.56 -6.55 13.70
CA ALA A 108 4.06 -5.20 13.91
C ALA A 108 5.15 -4.27 14.48
N THR A 109 5.98 -4.76 15.40
CA THR A 109 7.07 -3.97 15.99
C THR A 109 8.17 -3.68 14.96
N ALA A 110 8.55 -4.68 14.16
CA ALA A 110 9.56 -4.53 13.11
C ALA A 110 9.07 -3.55 12.03
N TRP A 111 7.82 -3.71 11.59
CA TRP A 111 7.19 -2.81 10.63
C TRP A 111 7.09 -1.37 11.18
N ALA A 112 6.68 -1.19 12.44
CA ALA A 112 6.60 0.14 13.05
C ALA A 112 7.95 0.89 13.07
N ALA A 113 9.05 0.16 13.28
CA ALA A 113 10.39 0.73 13.22
C ALA A 113 10.78 1.14 11.78
N GLU A 114 10.50 0.30 10.78
CA GLU A 114 10.74 0.61 9.37
C GLU A 114 9.90 1.80 8.90
N ARG A 115 8.60 1.77 9.20
CA ARG A 115 7.67 2.87 9.00
C ARG A 115 8.21 4.17 9.60
N GLY A 116 8.74 4.13 10.82
CA GLY A 116 9.34 5.30 11.47
C GLY A 116 10.52 5.89 10.68
N ARG A 117 11.40 5.05 10.15
CA ARG A 117 12.52 5.48 9.29
C ARG A 117 12.02 6.09 7.99
N TYR A 118 11.07 5.42 7.35
CA TYR A 118 10.47 5.86 6.09
C TYR A 118 9.79 7.24 6.22
N LEU A 119 9.00 7.45 7.28
CA LEU A 119 8.37 8.74 7.56
C LEU A 119 9.40 9.86 7.78
N ALA A 120 10.50 9.56 8.46
CA ALA A 120 11.58 10.52 8.64
C ALA A 120 12.29 10.85 7.31
N GLU A 121 12.35 9.89 6.38
CA GLU A 121 12.92 10.07 5.06
C GLU A 121 12.05 10.93 4.15
N LEU A 122 10.73 10.67 4.11
CA LEU A 122 9.75 11.54 3.45
C LEU A 122 9.91 13.00 3.90
N GLU A 123 10.04 13.22 5.21
CA GLU A 123 10.21 14.57 5.77
C GLU A 123 11.58 15.20 5.45
N ARG A 124 12.64 14.39 5.27
CA ARG A 124 13.94 14.91 4.82
C ARG A 124 13.87 15.37 3.37
N VAL A 125 13.31 14.56 2.47
CA VAL A 125 13.17 14.93 1.06
C VAL A 125 12.24 16.12 0.89
N ARG A 126 11.15 16.18 1.67
CA ARG A 126 10.22 17.33 1.66
C ARG A 126 10.94 18.63 2.02
N ARG A 127 11.74 18.62 3.09
CA ARG A 127 12.54 19.81 3.46
C ARG A 127 13.63 20.15 2.45
N ALA A 128 14.19 19.14 1.77
CA ALA A 128 15.13 19.38 0.68
C ALA A 128 14.42 20.07 -0.50
N ALA A 129 13.21 19.64 -0.85
CA ALA A 129 12.39 20.28 -1.87
C ALA A 129 12.10 21.76 -1.53
N GLU A 130 11.62 22.03 -0.31
CA GLU A 130 11.43 23.41 0.20
C GLU A 130 12.71 24.25 0.07
N ALA A 131 13.86 23.69 0.44
CA ALA A 131 15.14 24.38 0.37
C ALA A 131 15.58 24.64 -1.08
N VAL A 132 15.39 23.69 -1.99
CA VAL A 132 15.67 23.88 -3.41
C VAL A 132 14.76 24.96 -3.99
N ALA A 133 13.45 24.92 -3.71
CA ALA A 133 12.51 25.96 -4.12
C ALA A 133 12.95 27.35 -3.63
N TYR A 134 13.30 27.47 -2.35
CA TYR A 134 13.84 28.72 -1.79
C TYR A 134 15.12 29.17 -2.52
N LEU A 135 16.08 28.27 -2.75
CA LEU A 135 17.34 28.61 -3.41
C LEU A 135 17.11 29.10 -4.85
N VAL A 136 16.23 28.49 -5.62
CA VAL A 136 16.02 28.86 -7.03
C VAL A 136 15.20 30.15 -7.19
N THR A 137 14.38 30.49 -6.18
CA THR A 137 13.59 31.73 -6.16
C THR A 137 14.37 32.90 -5.59
N GLU A 138 15.10 32.70 -4.49
CA GLU A 138 15.69 33.78 -3.69
C GLU A 138 17.20 33.94 -3.88
N LYS A 139 17.88 33.00 -4.55
CA LYS A 139 19.32 33.05 -4.81
C LYS A 139 19.62 33.05 -6.30
N ASP A 140 20.67 33.79 -6.65
CA ASP A 140 21.18 33.83 -8.00
C ASP A 140 22.11 32.63 -8.29
N LEU A 141 21.51 31.46 -8.50
CA LEU A 141 22.23 30.26 -8.94
C LEU A 141 22.55 30.33 -10.44
N ARG A 142 23.55 29.60 -10.94
CA ARG A 142 23.66 29.42 -12.41
C ARG A 142 22.64 28.38 -12.87
N ALA A 143 22.20 28.45 -14.13
CA ALA A 143 21.26 27.48 -14.71
C ALA A 143 21.73 26.02 -14.52
N SER A 144 23.03 25.75 -14.72
CA SER A 144 23.62 24.42 -14.50
C SER A 144 23.55 23.95 -13.04
N GLN A 145 23.66 24.86 -12.07
CA GLN A 145 23.54 24.52 -10.65
C GLN A 145 22.08 24.23 -10.26
N THR A 146 21.14 25.02 -10.78
CA THR A 146 19.71 24.75 -10.63
C THR A 146 19.33 23.39 -11.21
N ALA A 147 19.78 23.08 -12.43
CA ALA A 147 19.52 21.80 -13.07
C ALA A 147 20.10 20.62 -12.27
N TRP A 148 21.32 20.76 -11.75
CA TRP A 148 21.95 19.72 -10.92
C TRP A 148 21.17 19.46 -9.62
N LEU A 149 20.83 20.51 -8.87
CA LEU A 149 20.05 20.37 -7.63
C LEU A 149 18.67 19.73 -7.89
N PHE A 150 18.05 20.08 -9.01
CA PHE A 150 16.77 19.50 -9.40
C PHE A 150 16.89 18.01 -9.71
N MET A 151 17.92 17.58 -10.46
CA MET A 151 18.15 16.15 -10.72
C MET A 151 18.42 15.36 -9.44
N GLU A 152 19.23 15.89 -8.51
CA GLU A 152 19.48 15.24 -7.22
C GLU A 152 18.19 15.09 -6.40
N LEU A 153 17.34 16.10 -6.41
CA LEU A 153 16.06 16.08 -5.70
C LEU A 153 15.06 15.10 -6.33
N GLU A 154 14.90 15.10 -7.65
CA GLU A 154 14.03 14.16 -8.37
C GLU A 154 14.47 12.71 -8.18
N SER A 155 15.79 12.48 -8.18
CA SER A 155 16.35 11.17 -7.83
C SER A 155 15.96 10.79 -6.40
N ALA A 156 16.21 11.66 -5.41
CA ALA A 156 15.83 11.38 -4.02
C ALA A 156 14.32 11.13 -3.86
N TYR A 157 13.47 11.87 -4.58
CA TYR A 157 12.03 11.67 -4.59
C TYR A 157 11.65 10.27 -5.10
N ALA A 158 12.18 9.86 -6.26
CA ALA A 158 11.93 8.54 -6.83
C ALA A 158 12.35 7.40 -5.89
N TRP A 159 13.53 7.50 -5.28
CA TRP A 159 14.02 6.50 -4.32
C TRP A 159 13.08 6.35 -3.11
N VAL A 160 12.49 7.44 -2.63
CA VAL A 160 11.57 7.42 -1.48
C VAL A 160 10.16 6.97 -1.85
N GLU A 161 9.71 7.18 -3.10
CA GLU A 161 8.45 6.58 -3.56
C GLU A 161 8.53 5.05 -3.60
N ASP A 162 9.63 4.51 -4.12
CA ASP A 162 9.85 3.06 -4.23
C ASP A 162 10.15 2.38 -2.88
N GLY A 163 10.71 3.14 -1.92
CA GLY A 163 11.15 2.63 -0.62
C GLY A 163 10.06 2.41 0.43
N ALA A 164 8.78 2.47 0.06
CA ALA A 164 7.68 2.37 1.03
C ALA A 164 7.60 0.95 1.66
N PRO A 165 7.57 0.83 3.01
CA PRO A 165 7.53 -0.46 3.66
C PRO A 165 6.16 -1.15 3.48
N GLU A 166 6.19 -2.43 3.10
CA GLU A 166 4.98 -3.24 2.98
C GLU A 166 4.34 -3.50 4.36
N GLN A 167 3.04 -3.27 4.46
CA GLN A 167 2.28 -3.46 5.69
C GLN A 167 1.99 -4.95 5.92
N PRO A 168 2.35 -5.51 7.10
CA PRO A 168 2.06 -6.91 7.39
C PRO A 168 0.55 -7.10 7.61
N ALA A 169 0.03 -8.25 7.21
CA ALA A 169 -1.38 -8.62 7.40
C ALA A 169 -1.84 -8.67 8.87
N SER A 170 -0.90 -8.64 9.82
CA SER A 170 -1.16 -8.55 11.26
C SER A 170 -1.54 -7.13 11.72
N VAL A 171 -1.39 -6.12 10.87
CA VAL A 171 -1.82 -4.72 11.11
C VAL A 171 -2.98 -4.45 10.15
N GLU A 172 -4.19 -4.27 10.69
CA GLU A 172 -5.43 -4.24 9.90
C GLU A 172 -5.74 -2.88 9.24
N ASP A 173 -5.22 -1.77 9.79
CA ASP A 173 -5.60 -0.41 9.35
C ASP A 173 -4.58 0.19 8.38
N GLU A 174 -5.05 0.75 7.26
CA GLU A 174 -4.21 1.53 6.37
C GLU A 174 -3.55 2.71 7.10
N ASP A 175 -2.27 2.94 6.81
CA ASP A 175 -1.51 3.98 7.49
C ASP A 175 -1.77 5.38 6.92
N GLU A 176 -2.84 6.02 7.42
CA GLU A 176 -3.24 7.38 7.04
C GLU A 176 -2.11 8.42 7.20
N ILE A 177 -1.22 8.24 8.19
CA ILE A 177 -0.10 9.16 8.43
C ILE A 177 0.91 9.06 7.29
N MET A 178 1.22 7.85 6.83
CA MET A 178 2.11 7.64 5.69
C MET A 178 1.51 8.24 4.42
N GLN A 179 0.22 8.00 4.16
CA GLN A 179 -0.46 8.58 2.99
C GLN A 179 -0.45 10.10 3.02
N ARG A 180 -0.76 10.70 4.18
CA ARG A 180 -0.68 12.15 4.36
C ARG A 180 0.72 12.70 4.12
N LYS A 181 1.76 12.02 4.59
CA LYS A 181 3.16 12.47 4.40
C LYS A 181 3.62 12.34 2.95
N LYS A 182 3.24 11.26 2.26
CA LYS A 182 3.45 11.10 0.81
C LYS A 182 2.78 12.24 0.04
N PHE A 183 1.52 12.53 0.36
CA PHE A 183 0.78 13.63 -0.27
C PHE A 183 1.43 14.99 -0.03
N GLN A 184 1.88 15.27 1.20
CA GLN A 184 2.62 16.51 1.50
C GLN A 184 3.91 16.66 0.70
N LEU A 185 4.68 15.57 0.56
CA LEU A 185 5.88 15.58 -0.26
C LEU A 185 5.55 15.81 -1.74
N ALA A 186 4.52 15.16 -2.27
CA ALA A 186 4.09 15.34 -3.65
C ALA A 186 3.70 16.80 -3.96
N LEU A 187 2.97 17.46 -3.06
CA LEU A 187 2.64 18.88 -3.19
C LEU A 187 3.91 19.75 -3.22
N GLU A 188 4.86 19.49 -2.33
CA GLU A 188 6.11 20.25 -2.28
C GLU A 188 6.96 20.06 -3.55
N MET A 189 6.98 18.84 -4.10
CA MET A 189 7.65 18.57 -5.36
C MET A 189 7.01 19.30 -6.53
N ILE A 190 5.67 19.40 -6.58
CA ILE A 190 4.97 20.19 -7.62
C ILE A 190 5.38 21.67 -7.53
N SER A 191 5.37 22.25 -6.34
CA SER A 191 5.79 23.64 -6.12
C SER A 191 7.26 23.86 -6.49
N THR A 192 8.13 22.92 -6.14
CA THR A 192 9.56 22.99 -6.45
C THR A 192 9.82 22.88 -7.95
N ARG A 193 9.16 21.93 -8.63
CA ARG A 193 9.23 21.76 -10.10
C ARG A 193 8.82 23.05 -10.81
N PHE A 194 7.75 23.69 -10.35
CA PHE A 194 7.30 24.97 -10.90
C PHE A 194 8.34 26.07 -10.70
N ALA A 195 8.88 26.22 -9.49
CA ALA A 195 9.90 27.24 -9.21
C ALA A 195 11.18 27.03 -10.03
N VAL A 196 11.62 25.78 -10.17
CA VAL A 196 12.78 25.39 -10.99
C VAL A 196 12.51 25.70 -12.47
N ALA A 197 11.35 25.30 -13.00
CA ALA A 197 11.00 25.52 -14.40
C ALA A 197 10.97 27.02 -14.75
N ASN A 198 10.36 27.83 -13.88
CA ASN A 198 10.29 29.28 -14.05
C ASN A 198 11.68 29.94 -14.01
N SER A 199 12.52 29.56 -13.04
CA SER A 199 13.92 30.00 -12.94
C SER A 199 14.75 29.59 -14.16
N LEU A 200 14.56 28.33 -14.58
CA LEU A 200 14.93 27.69 -15.85
C LEU A 200 14.74 28.61 -17.06
N ALA A 201 13.47 28.78 -17.39
CA ALA A 201 13.01 29.50 -18.56
C ALA A 201 13.53 30.94 -18.56
N TYR A 202 13.41 31.65 -17.44
CA TYR A 202 13.87 33.03 -17.32
C TYR A 202 15.37 33.16 -17.61
N ARG A 203 16.19 32.26 -17.07
CA ARG A 203 17.64 32.30 -17.30
C ARG A 203 18.03 31.91 -18.71
N ILE A 204 17.44 30.84 -19.28
CA ILE A 204 17.77 30.41 -20.64
C ILE A 204 17.40 31.52 -21.65
N ILE A 205 16.25 32.16 -21.48
CA ILE A 205 15.84 33.28 -22.34
C ILE A 205 16.83 34.43 -22.22
N ASN A 206 17.18 34.85 -21.00
CA ASN A 206 18.11 35.96 -20.79
C ASN A 206 19.56 35.65 -21.23
N ASP A 207 20.04 34.43 -21.02
CA ASP A 207 21.37 33.99 -21.45
C ASP A 207 21.46 33.85 -22.99
N ALA A 208 20.33 33.58 -23.65
CA ALA A 208 20.22 33.52 -25.10
C ALA A 208 20.04 34.90 -25.75
N MET A 209 19.75 35.96 -24.97
CA MET A 209 19.69 37.31 -25.50
C MET A 209 21.08 37.80 -25.91
N PRO A 210 21.22 38.43 -27.09
CA PRO A 210 22.50 39.02 -27.50
C PRO A 210 23.02 40.03 -26.45
N PRO A 211 24.35 40.10 -26.21
CA PRO A 211 24.94 40.99 -25.21
C PRO A 211 24.77 42.49 -25.54
N ASP A 212 24.51 42.80 -26.80
CA ASP A 212 23.93 44.05 -27.28
C ASP A 212 22.59 43.63 -27.92
N PRO A 213 21.45 43.61 -27.19
CA PRO A 213 20.21 43.72 -27.90
C PRO A 213 20.35 45.01 -28.69
N GLU A 214 20.18 44.99 -30.01
CA GLU A 214 19.91 46.24 -30.73
C GLU A 214 18.76 46.86 -29.95
N LEU A 215 19.07 47.84 -29.09
CA LEU A 215 18.09 48.58 -28.33
C LEU A 215 17.19 49.09 -29.44
N CYS A 216 15.96 48.57 -29.48
CA CYS A 216 15.01 48.96 -30.49
C CYS A 216 15.14 50.47 -30.66
N GLU A 217 15.31 50.96 -31.89
CA GLU A 217 15.39 52.39 -32.15
C GLU A 217 14.15 53.15 -31.58
N GLU A 218 13.11 52.42 -31.16
CA GLU A 218 11.91 52.88 -30.46
C GLU A 218 12.06 53.08 -28.92
N MET A 219 13.24 52.88 -28.32
CA MET A 219 13.46 53.24 -26.90
C MET A 219 13.51 54.77 -26.66
N GLU A 220 13.57 55.58 -27.72
CA GLU A 220 13.04 56.95 -27.67
C GLU A 220 11.52 56.89 -27.93
N CYS A 221 10.72 56.45 -26.94
CA CYS A 221 9.28 56.56 -27.07
C CYS A 221 8.95 58.05 -27.25
N PRO A 222 8.40 58.48 -28.40
CA PRO A 222 8.16 59.90 -28.67
C PRO A 222 7.23 60.48 -27.60
N GLU A 223 7.35 61.77 -27.30
CA GLU A 223 6.45 62.45 -26.35
C GLU A 223 4.99 62.27 -26.82
N GLY A 224 4.26 61.36 -26.18
CA GLY A 224 2.91 60.93 -26.58
C GLY A 224 2.70 59.42 -26.74
N CYS A 225 3.76 58.61 -26.65
CA CYS A 225 3.68 57.16 -26.57
C CYS A 225 2.85 56.73 -25.34
N ASP A 226 1.75 55.99 -25.57
CA ASP A 226 0.79 55.54 -24.54
C ASP A 226 1.20 54.21 -23.87
N GLY A 227 2.42 53.74 -24.14
CA GLY A 227 2.99 52.52 -23.55
C GLY A 227 2.37 51.22 -24.04
N LYS A 228 1.55 51.27 -25.11
CA LYS A 228 1.02 50.07 -25.76
C LYS A 228 2.00 49.61 -26.83
N HIS A 229 2.87 48.69 -26.45
CA HIS A 229 3.58 47.86 -27.42
C HIS A 229 2.58 46.86 -27.97
N ASP A 230 2.23 47.01 -29.25
CA ASP A 230 1.38 46.06 -29.96
C ASP A 230 2.25 44.81 -30.21
N PHE A 231 2.34 43.93 -29.22
CA PHE A 231 2.89 42.59 -29.42
C PHE A 231 1.83 41.73 -30.13
N SER A 232 1.32 42.19 -31.27
CA SER A 232 0.36 41.48 -32.12
C SER A 232 0.91 40.18 -32.69
N ASP A 233 2.23 40.00 -32.62
CA ASP A 233 2.95 38.91 -33.28
C ASP A 233 3.42 37.83 -32.31
N ILE A 234 3.24 38.03 -30.99
CA ILE A 234 3.43 37.00 -29.98
C ILE A 234 2.05 36.63 -29.48
N ASP A 235 1.40 35.71 -30.18
CA ASP A 235 0.17 35.10 -29.70
C ASP A 235 0.52 34.21 -28.49
N CYS A 236 0.50 34.81 -27.30
CA CYS A 236 0.68 34.07 -26.05
C CYS A 236 -0.62 33.40 -25.58
N GLY A 237 -1.59 33.23 -26.47
CA GLY A 237 -2.84 32.52 -26.23
C GLY A 237 -2.62 31.01 -26.00
N PRO A 238 -3.59 30.34 -25.35
CA PRO A 238 -3.53 28.89 -25.13
C PRO A 238 -3.42 28.09 -26.44
N ASP A 239 -3.89 28.64 -27.55
CA ASP A 239 -3.91 27.99 -28.87
C ASP A 239 -2.51 27.93 -29.51
N ALA A 240 -1.65 28.92 -29.25
CA ALA A 240 -0.27 28.95 -29.76
C ALA A 240 0.60 27.81 -29.22
N ILE A 241 0.27 27.27 -28.04
CA ILE A 241 0.93 26.07 -27.50
C ILE A 241 0.59 24.85 -28.37
N LEU A 242 -0.67 24.74 -28.84
CA LEU A 242 -1.10 23.64 -29.69
C LEU A 242 -0.45 23.72 -31.06
N GLU A 243 -0.39 24.92 -31.65
CA GLU A 243 0.31 25.16 -32.91
C GLU A 243 1.80 24.82 -32.81
N SER A 244 2.47 25.26 -31.74
CA SER A 244 3.87 24.93 -31.48
C SER A 244 4.09 23.41 -31.34
N LEU A 245 3.19 22.69 -30.67
CA LEU A 245 3.29 21.23 -30.54
C LEU A 245 3.16 20.51 -31.89
N VAL A 246 2.29 21.01 -32.77
CA VAL A 246 2.15 20.49 -34.13
C VAL A 246 3.43 20.69 -34.94
N GLU A 247 4.14 21.80 -34.77
CA GLU A 247 5.46 22.01 -35.41
C GLU A 247 6.48 20.94 -35.01
N PHE A 248 6.37 20.36 -33.81
CA PHE A 248 7.18 19.24 -33.35
C PHE A 248 6.55 17.86 -33.62
N GLY A 249 5.49 17.80 -34.45
CA GLY A 249 4.83 16.56 -34.84
C GLY A 249 3.91 15.96 -33.76
N ILE A 250 3.44 16.77 -32.81
CA ILE A 250 2.56 16.37 -31.71
C ILE A 250 1.19 17.03 -31.89
N ASP A 251 0.18 16.23 -32.25
CA ASP A 251 -1.20 16.67 -32.34
C ASP A 251 -1.98 16.25 -31.06
N VAL A 252 -2.62 17.22 -30.41
CA VAL A 252 -3.33 17.05 -29.12
C VAL A 252 -4.85 16.93 -29.33
N GLU A 253 -5.40 17.34 -30.49
CA GLU A 253 -6.86 17.42 -30.69
C GLU A 253 -7.55 16.04 -30.82
N GLU A 254 -6.80 14.96 -31.15
CA GLU A 254 -7.39 13.62 -31.35
C GLU A 254 -7.42 12.71 -30.10
N GLY A 255 -6.97 13.16 -28.93
CA GLY A 255 -7.07 12.38 -27.69
C GLY A 255 -6.20 11.11 -27.62
N GLU A 256 -5.44 10.81 -28.68
CA GLU A 256 -4.31 9.87 -28.69
C GLU A 256 -3.05 10.67 -29.00
N TYR A 257 -2.05 10.66 -28.12
CA TYR A 257 -0.72 11.17 -28.42
C TYR A 257 -0.10 10.34 -29.55
N ARG A 258 -0.39 10.69 -30.79
CA ARG A 258 0.31 10.12 -31.95
C ARG A 258 1.52 11.00 -32.22
N THR A 259 2.71 10.48 -31.93
CA THR A 259 3.92 10.97 -32.57
C THR A 259 3.72 10.82 -34.08
N LEU A 260 3.51 11.93 -34.78
CA LEU A 260 3.63 11.94 -36.23
C LEU A 260 5.11 11.67 -36.51
N SER A 261 5.43 10.43 -36.87
CA SER A 261 6.78 10.05 -37.24
C SER A 261 7.21 10.93 -38.42
N HIS A 262 8.09 11.90 -38.16
CA HIS A 262 8.80 12.59 -39.23
C HIS A 262 9.60 11.55 -40.02
N PRO A 263 9.43 11.47 -41.35
CA PRO A 263 10.45 10.86 -42.17
C PRO A 263 11.70 11.72 -41.98
N VAL A 264 12.79 11.09 -41.52
CA VAL A 264 14.13 11.65 -41.63
C VAL A 264 14.37 11.84 -43.12
N GLU A 265 14.24 13.06 -43.62
CA GLU A 265 14.83 13.41 -44.90
C GLU A 265 16.34 13.45 -44.69
N ASP A 266 17.03 12.43 -45.19
CA ASP A 266 18.48 12.44 -45.39
C ASP A 266 18.81 13.59 -46.36
N GLY A 267 19.02 14.78 -45.79
CA GLY A 267 19.39 16.00 -46.49
C GLY A 267 20.90 16.21 -46.49
N GLU A 268 21.48 15.91 -47.64
CA GLU A 268 22.88 16.05 -48.03
C GLU A 268 23.46 17.45 -47.74
N ALA A 269 24.64 17.51 -47.13
CA ALA A 269 25.37 18.74 -46.83
C ALA A 269 25.90 19.43 -48.11
N PRO A 270 26.01 20.77 -48.08
CA PRO A 270 27.17 21.48 -48.62
C PRO A 270 28.14 21.93 -47.52
#